data_AF-A0A2G2A3I0-F1
#
_entry.id   AF-A0A2G2A3I0-F1
#
_cell.length_a   1.000
_cell.length_b   1.000
_cell.length_c   1.000
_cell.angle_alpha   90.00
_cell.angle_beta   90.00
_cell.angle_gamma   90.00
#
_symmetry.space_group_name_H-M   'P 1'
#
loop_
_entity.id
_entity.type
_entity.pdbx_description
1 polymer ?
#
loop_
_entity_poly.entity_id
_entity_poly.type
_entity_poly.pdbx_seq_one_letter_code
_entity_poly.pdbx_strand_id
1 'polypeptide(L)'
;MTPLVKIAMLGWFYAVVPALFIFLPKRTAAFSGLIFGWLFLPWAVKYSLIGPIDITRDSAVTLSVLACMVVFDPKVLLRLRPSWLDLPVVVWCISPFFTSISNGLGAYDGSASILSQLWQWGIPYLIGRAYVTNAQALRHLAMVLIVAAIAYIPFILWEIRFSPQIHKRTYGYVTYDHGGTALRRLGGYRPLVFLRHGLMLGVFMAITALLAMWFWRTRTIEKLPLMPPGMRGKEAVLRKDGKGKRMIDALGPAVVFWPVAFGLVMIAVLCRALNGMLLLAFGLVVLWALKHLKTRVPLVLFAIIPFAFGGLRMSESVTGFVMTSRSSMC
;
A
#
# COMPACT_ATOMS: atom_id res chain seq x y z
N MET A 1 -0.72 14.86 23.57
CA MET A 1 -0.53 13.58 22.85
C MET A 1 -1.20 12.48 23.64
N THR A 2 -2.13 11.72 23.06
CA THR A 2 -2.82 10.65 23.80
C THR A 2 -1.86 9.48 24.07
N PRO A 3 -1.93 8.82 25.24
CA PRO A 3 -1.12 7.64 25.54
C PRO A 3 -1.25 6.53 24.50
N LEU A 4 -2.42 6.43 23.85
CA LEU A 4 -2.73 5.41 22.86
C LEU A 4 -1.80 5.45 21.64
N VAL A 5 -1.33 6.63 21.22
CA VAL A 5 -0.40 6.74 20.08
C VAL A 5 0.94 6.07 20.40
N LYS A 6 1.49 6.33 21.58
CA LYS A 6 2.75 5.70 22.03
C LYS A 6 2.59 4.18 22.12
N ILE A 7 1.48 3.73 22.71
CA ILE A 7 1.16 2.31 22.82
C ILE A 7 1.01 1.67 21.44
N ALA A 8 0.35 2.32 20.49
CA ALA A 8 0.18 1.79 19.14
C ALA A 8 1.52 1.70 18.39
N MET A 9 2.37 2.73 18.45
CA MET A 9 3.66 2.72 17.75
C MET A 9 4.65 1.71 18.37
N LEU A 10 4.80 1.73 19.70
CA LEU A 10 5.69 0.80 20.40
C LEU A 10 5.13 -0.63 20.36
N GLY A 11 3.82 -0.79 20.56
CA GLY A 11 3.15 -2.09 20.46
C GLY A 11 3.24 -2.69 19.07
N TRP A 12 3.22 -1.88 18.01
CA TRP A 12 3.47 -2.37 16.65
C TRP A 12 4.87 -2.98 16.52
N PHE A 13 5.87 -2.26 17.03
CA PHE A 13 7.28 -2.66 16.94
C PHE A 13 7.60 -3.87 17.83
N TYR A 14 7.20 -3.84 19.10
CA TYR A 14 7.60 -4.85 20.10
C TYR A 14 6.65 -6.04 20.20
N ALA A 15 5.37 -5.91 19.81
CA ALA A 15 4.38 -6.96 19.99
C ALA A 15 3.79 -7.45 18.67
N VAL A 16 3.15 -6.56 17.88
CA VAL A 16 2.34 -6.98 16.74
C VAL A 16 3.20 -7.62 15.64
N VAL A 17 4.25 -6.94 15.16
CA VAL A 17 5.07 -7.49 14.08
C VAL A 17 5.82 -8.75 14.53
N PRO A 18 6.47 -8.80 15.70
CA PRO A 18 7.05 -10.05 16.21
C PRO A 18 6.03 -11.19 16.30
N ALA A 19 4.82 -10.93 16.82
CA ALA A 19 3.76 -11.93 16.87
C ALA A 19 3.37 -12.42 15.47
N LEU A 20 3.25 -11.54 14.48
CA LEU A 20 2.99 -11.94 13.10
C LEU A 20 4.09 -12.88 12.58
N PHE A 21 5.37 -12.61 12.86
CA PHE A 21 6.49 -13.46 12.45
C PHE A 21 6.56 -14.81 13.19
N ILE A 22 6.04 -14.87 14.42
CA ILE A 22 5.95 -16.10 15.21
C ILE A 22 4.79 -16.98 14.73
N PHE A 23 3.62 -16.39 14.46
CA PHE A 23 2.40 -17.15 14.17
C PHE A 23 2.11 -17.38 12.68
N LEU A 24 2.62 -16.52 11.79
CA LEU A 24 2.37 -16.60 10.35
C LEU A 24 3.64 -16.96 9.58
N PRO A 25 3.51 -17.49 8.35
CA PRO A 25 4.65 -17.64 7.47
C PRO A 25 5.36 -16.28 7.31
N LYS A 26 6.69 -16.28 7.43
CA LYS A 26 7.55 -15.08 7.47
C LYS A 26 7.24 -14.07 6.36
N ARG A 27 6.97 -14.55 5.14
CA ARG A 27 6.54 -13.74 3.99
C ARG A 27 5.18 -13.06 4.21
N THR A 28 4.19 -13.80 4.73
CA THR A 28 2.86 -13.24 5.07
C THR A 28 3.01 -12.22 6.19
N ALA A 29 3.81 -12.52 7.20
CA ALA A 29 4.09 -11.62 8.32
C ALA A 29 4.72 -10.30 7.85
N ALA A 30 5.72 -10.37 6.96
CA ALA A 30 6.36 -9.17 6.41
C ALA A 30 5.38 -8.29 5.62
N PHE A 31 4.59 -8.88 4.71
CA PHE A 31 3.61 -8.12 3.92
C PHE A 31 2.49 -7.56 4.78
N SER A 32 1.95 -8.34 5.71
CA SER A 32 0.91 -7.87 6.63
C SER A 32 1.45 -6.79 7.56
N GLY A 33 2.67 -6.94 8.10
CA GLY A 33 3.30 -5.94 8.95
C GLY A 33 3.48 -4.60 8.25
N LEU A 34 3.86 -4.60 6.98
CA LEU A 34 3.95 -3.37 6.17
C LEU A 34 2.57 -2.77 5.87
N ILE A 35 1.65 -3.58 5.33
CA ILE A 35 0.36 -3.08 4.83
C ILE A 35 -0.56 -2.66 5.97
N PHE A 36 -0.75 -3.51 6.98
CA PHE A 36 -1.59 -3.16 8.13
C PHE A 36 -0.94 -2.05 8.97
N GLY A 37 0.39 -2.02 9.05
CA GLY A 37 1.09 -0.93 9.72
C GLY A 37 0.80 0.40 9.04
N TRP A 38 0.92 0.46 7.72
CA TRP A 38 0.61 1.66 6.95
C TRP A 38 -0.86 2.09 7.03
N LEU A 39 -1.79 1.12 7.16
CA LEU A 39 -3.24 1.36 7.21
C LEU A 39 -3.77 1.75 8.60
N PHE A 40 -3.17 1.29 9.70
CA PHE A 40 -3.73 1.43 11.04
C PHE A 40 -2.88 2.31 11.98
N LEU A 41 -1.57 2.47 11.74
CA LEU A 41 -0.74 3.32 12.62
C LEU A 41 -1.09 4.81 12.46
N PRO A 42 -0.91 5.59 13.55
CA PRO A 42 -1.19 7.02 13.57
C PRO A 42 -0.26 7.79 12.62
N TRP A 43 -0.78 8.78 11.89
CA TRP A 43 -0.03 9.52 10.87
C TRP A 43 0.91 10.61 11.44
N ALA A 44 0.43 11.44 12.36
CA ALA A 44 1.02 12.75 12.64
C ALA A 44 2.07 12.77 13.76
N VAL A 45 2.69 11.63 14.06
CA VAL A 45 3.64 11.55 15.16
C VAL A 45 5.06 11.41 14.65
N LYS A 46 5.87 12.41 15.02
CA LYS A 46 7.31 12.42 14.91
C LYS A 46 7.87 12.39 16.33
N TYR A 47 8.64 11.37 16.68
CA TYR A 47 9.46 11.38 17.87
C TYR A 47 10.90 11.60 17.46
N SER A 48 11.50 12.71 17.86
CA SER A 48 12.94 12.90 17.75
C SER A 48 13.60 11.97 18.77
N LEU A 49 14.29 10.92 18.28
CA LEU A 49 14.99 10.00 19.17
C LEU A 49 16.42 10.50 19.41
N ILE A 50 17.22 10.63 18.34
CA ILE A 50 18.61 11.10 18.36
C ILE A 50 18.96 11.69 16.98
N GLY A 51 19.34 12.98 16.93
CA GLY A 51 19.79 13.63 15.69
C GLY A 51 18.74 13.65 14.56
N PRO A 52 19.11 13.36 13.29
CA PRO A 52 18.20 13.39 12.14
C PRO A 52 17.25 12.19 12.06
N ILE A 53 17.26 11.30 13.07
CA ILE A 53 16.43 10.09 13.11
C ILE A 53 15.13 10.40 13.87
N ASP A 54 14.14 10.85 13.11
CA ASP A 54 12.76 10.95 13.58
C ASP A 54 12.04 9.60 13.45
N ILE A 55 11.47 9.10 14.55
CA ILE A 55 10.52 8.00 14.49
C ILE A 55 9.21 8.54 13.96
N THR A 56 8.99 8.30 12.67
CA THR A 56 7.72 8.51 11.99
C THR A 56 6.95 7.20 11.93
N ARG A 57 5.70 7.27 11.47
CA ARG A 57 4.94 6.07 11.17
C ARG A 57 5.63 5.17 10.14
N ASP A 58 6.17 5.75 9.08
CA ASP A 58 6.82 4.99 8.02
C ASP A 58 8.11 4.31 8.52
N SER A 59 8.90 4.98 9.35
CA SER A 59 10.07 4.35 9.99
C SER A 59 9.67 3.27 10.99
N ALA A 60 8.63 3.47 11.81
CA ALA A 60 8.16 2.45 12.74
C ALA A 60 7.69 1.17 12.03
N VAL A 61 6.91 1.30 10.96
CA VAL A 61 6.40 0.17 10.16
C VAL A 61 7.54 -0.57 9.45
N THR A 62 8.47 0.15 8.85
CA THR A 62 9.54 -0.48 8.06
C THR A 62 10.65 -1.04 8.93
N LEU A 63 11.04 -0.34 10.00
CA LEU A 63 12.05 -0.79 10.94
C LEU A 63 11.57 -2.02 11.72
N SER A 64 10.31 -2.07 12.15
CA SER A 64 9.76 -3.26 12.84
C SER A 64 9.82 -4.51 11.96
N VAL A 65 9.40 -4.40 10.70
CA VAL A 65 9.44 -5.53 9.76
C VAL A 65 10.87 -5.90 9.42
N LEU A 66 11.76 -4.92 9.20
CA LEU A 66 13.16 -5.18 8.91
C LEU A 66 13.87 -5.85 10.09
N ALA A 67 13.64 -5.39 11.31
CA ALA A 67 14.19 -6.00 12.53
C ALA A 67 13.72 -7.44 12.69
N CYS A 68 12.42 -7.71 12.52
CA CYS A 68 11.88 -9.07 12.56
C CYS A 68 12.42 -9.93 11.40
N MET A 69 12.66 -9.36 10.23
CA MET A 69 13.28 -10.08 9.11
C MET A 69 14.74 -10.46 9.43
N VAL A 70 15.51 -9.59 10.09
CA VAL A 70 16.88 -9.91 10.56
C VAL A 70 16.87 -11.04 11.60
N VAL A 71 15.93 -10.99 12.55
CA VAL A 71 15.86 -11.98 13.65
C VAL A 71 15.30 -13.32 13.18
N PHE A 72 14.17 -13.32 12.47
CA PHE A 72 13.44 -14.54 12.13
C PHE A 72 13.79 -15.09 10.73
N ASP A 73 14.32 -14.28 9.81
CA ASP A 73 14.64 -14.72 8.44
C ASP A 73 15.93 -14.13 7.83
N PRO A 74 17.08 -14.17 8.53
CA PRO A 74 18.32 -13.55 8.05
C PRO A 74 18.78 -14.13 6.71
N LYS A 75 18.45 -15.39 6.43
CA LYS A 75 18.77 -16.07 5.17
C LYS A 75 18.19 -15.35 3.94
N VAL A 76 17.05 -14.66 4.08
CA VAL A 76 16.46 -13.92 2.95
C VAL A 76 17.29 -12.69 2.63
N LEU A 77 17.77 -11.97 3.65
CA LEU A 77 18.65 -10.81 3.48
C LEU A 77 20.00 -11.21 2.89
N LEU A 78 20.59 -12.31 3.36
CA LEU A 78 21.87 -12.80 2.84
C LEU A 78 21.83 -13.25 1.38
N ARG A 79 20.65 -13.57 0.84
CA ARG A 79 20.48 -13.89 -0.58
C ARG A 79 20.39 -12.66 -1.48
N LEU A 80 20.18 -11.47 -0.91
CA LEU A 80 20.10 -10.24 -1.68
C LEU A 80 21.49 -9.94 -2.25
N ARG A 81 21.58 -9.92 -3.58
CA ARG A 81 22.77 -9.47 -4.31
C ARG A 81 22.46 -8.15 -4.98
N PRO A 82 23.33 -7.13 -4.87
CA PRO A 82 23.18 -5.89 -5.64
C PRO A 82 22.98 -6.20 -7.13
N SER A 83 22.04 -5.51 -7.74
CA SER A 83 21.73 -5.60 -9.17
C SER A 83 21.55 -4.20 -9.73
N TRP A 84 21.72 -4.06 -11.04
CA TRP A 84 21.43 -2.82 -11.77
C TRP A 84 19.99 -2.32 -11.55
N LEU A 85 19.07 -3.22 -11.22
CA LEU A 85 17.69 -2.87 -10.85
C LEU A 85 17.57 -2.07 -9.55
N ASP A 86 18.59 -2.06 -8.70
CA ASP A 86 18.61 -1.28 -7.45
C ASP A 86 19.00 0.18 -7.67
N LEU A 87 19.74 0.47 -8.75
CA LEU A 87 20.28 1.81 -9.00
C LEU A 87 19.20 2.89 -9.05
N PRO A 88 18.04 2.71 -9.72
CA PRO A 88 17.01 3.74 -9.72
C PRO A 88 16.50 4.07 -8.32
N VAL A 89 16.41 3.06 -7.43
CA VAL A 89 15.94 3.26 -6.06
C VAL A 89 17.01 3.96 -5.22
N VAL A 90 18.28 3.62 -5.41
CA VAL A 90 19.41 4.30 -4.76
C VAL A 90 19.46 5.77 -5.19
N VAL A 91 19.36 6.04 -6.49
CA VAL A 91 19.30 7.41 -7.03
C VAL A 91 18.10 8.17 -6.47
N TRP A 92 16.92 7.55 -6.42
CA TRP A 92 15.72 8.13 -5.84
C TRP A 92 15.85 8.45 -4.34
N CYS A 93 16.62 7.64 -3.60
CA CYS A 93 16.88 7.88 -2.17
C CYS A 93 17.90 8.98 -1.93
N ILE A 94 18.88 9.15 -2.82
CA ILE A 94 19.96 10.13 -2.68
C ILE A 94 19.59 11.49 -3.29
N SER A 95 18.71 11.53 -4.29
CA SER A 95 18.37 12.77 -4.99
C SER A 95 17.97 13.95 -4.09
N PRO A 96 17.22 13.78 -2.97
CA PRO A 96 16.85 14.90 -2.11
C PRO A 96 18.05 15.61 -1.48
N PHE A 97 19.18 14.93 -1.31
CA PHE A 97 20.41 15.52 -0.76
C PHE A 97 20.98 16.59 -1.69
N PHE A 98 21.09 16.26 -2.98
CA PHE A 98 21.56 17.22 -3.98
C PHE A 98 20.59 18.39 -4.12
N THR A 99 19.27 18.13 -4.05
CA THR A 99 18.25 19.17 -4.04
C THR A 99 18.36 20.10 -2.83
N SER A 100 18.64 19.55 -1.65
CA SER A 100 18.80 20.34 -0.42
C SER A 100 20.03 21.26 -0.49
N ILE A 101 21.16 20.74 -0.99
CA ILE A 101 22.38 21.53 -1.21
C ILE A 101 22.16 22.61 -2.26
N SER A 102 21.55 22.29 -3.40
CA SER A 102 21.29 23.27 -4.47
C SER A 102 20.35 24.39 -4.03
N ASN A 103 19.44 24.10 -3.10
CA ASN A 103 18.51 25.07 -2.53
C ASN A 103 19.06 25.82 -1.30
N GLY A 104 20.32 25.58 -0.91
CA GLY A 104 20.95 26.26 0.23
C GLY A 104 20.42 25.85 1.61
N LEU A 105 19.68 24.73 1.70
CA LEU A 105 19.11 24.22 2.96
C LEU A 105 20.15 23.49 3.84
N GLY A 106 21.30 23.13 3.24
CA GLY A 106 22.46 22.56 3.93
C GLY A 106 22.48 21.03 3.99
N ALA A 107 23.66 20.48 4.30
CA ALA A 107 23.88 19.02 4.28
C ALA A 107 23.08 18.26 5.35
N TYR A 108 22.73 18.91 6.46
CA TYR A 108 21.93 18.30 7.53
C TYR A 108 20.51 17.98 7.04
N ASP A 109 19.84 18.95 6.41
CA ASP A 109 18.51 18.77 5.82
C ASP A 109 18.52 17.74 4.70
N GLY A 110 19.55 17.77 3.84
CA GLY A 110 19.74 16.76 2.80
C GLY A 110 19.87 15.35 3.37
N SER A 111 20.62 15.18 4.47
CA SER A 111 20.83 13.88 5.11
C SER A 111 19.54 13.36 5.77
N ALA A 112 18.80 14.23 6.46
CA ALA A 112 17.47 13.89 7.01
C ALA A 112 16.46 13.52 5.92
N SER A 113 16.56 14.18 4.75
CA SER A 113 15.74 13.88 3.58
C SER A 113 16.08 12.51 2.96
N ILE A 114 17.37 12.14 2.88
CA ILE A 114 17.77 10.77 2.47
C ILE A 114 17.13 9.74 3.42
N LEU A 115 17.24 9.95 4.73
CA LEU A 115 16.67 9.02 5.71
C LEU A 115 15.16 8.87 5.55
N SER A 116 14.44 9.99 5.40
CA SER A 116 13.00 10.00 5.14
C SER A 116 12.65 9.19 3.89
N GLN A 117 13.45 9.33 2.84
CA GLN A 117 13.27 8.62 1.58
C GLN A 117 13.58 7.13 1.67
N LEU A 118 14.58 6.75 2.47
CA LEU A 118 14.90 5.36 2.77
C LEU A 118 13.76 4.66 3.52
N TRP A 119 13.18 5.32 4.53
CA TRP A 119 12.04 4.78 5.29
C TRP A 119 10.80 4.65 4.40
N GLN A 120 10.53 5.62 3.53
CA GLN A 120 9.32 5.62 2.71
C GLN A 120 9.41 4.70 1.49
N TRP A 121 10.59 4.56 0.87
CA TRP A 121 10.75 3.87 -0.41
C TRP A 121 11.84 2.79 -0.40
N GLY A 122 13.02 3.11 0.12
CA GLY A 122 14.19 2.22 0.06
C GLY A 122 13.99 0.89 0.77
N ILE A 123 13.54 0.91 2.02
CA ILE A 123 13.35 -0.29 2.83
C ILE A 123 12.13 -1.11 2.37
N PRO A 124 10.95 -0.51 2.06
CA PRO A 124 9.85 -1.25 1.44
C PRO A 124 10.27 -1.93 0.13
N TYR A 125 11.08 -1.26 -0.70
CA TYR A 125 11.65 -1.87 -1.90
C TYR A 125 12.56 -3.05 -1.57
N LEU A 126 13.47 -2.91 -0.59
CA LEU A 126 14.35 -3.99 -0.15
C LEU A 126 13.57 -5.21 0.31
N ILE A 127 12.54 -5.01 1.16
CA ILE A 127 11.67 -6.08 1.66
C ILE A 127 10.91 -6.72 0.49
N GLY A 128 10.39 -5.91 -0.43
CA GLY A 128 9.72 -6.38 -1.65
C GLY A 128 10.64 -7.25 -2.51
N ARG A 129 11.85 -6.78 -2.79
CA ARG A 129 12.87 -7.51 -3.56
C ARG A 129 13.25 -8.84 -2.91
N ALA A 130 13.32 -8.85 -1.59
CA ALA A 130 13.70 -10.02 -0.81
C ALA A 130 12.63 -11.13 -0.81
N TYR A 131 11.36 -10.75 -0.75
CA TYR A 131 10.24 -11.70 -0.63
C TYR A 131 9.46 -11.95 -1.93
N VAL A 132 9.48 -11.03 -2.90
CA VAL A 132 8.76 -11.11 -4.19
C VAL A 132 9.70 -11.61 -5.28
N THR A 133 10.10 -12.87 -5.20
CA THR A 133 11.07 -13.47 -6.14
C THR A 133 10.43 -14.21 -7.31
N ASN A 134 9.14 -14.50 -7.24
CA ASN A 134 8.41 -15.25 -8.26
C ASN A 134 6.96 -14.81 -8.38
N ALA A 135 6.28 -15.26 -9.44
CA ALA A 135 4.88 -14.93 -9.69
C ALA A 135 3.94 -15.37 -8.54
N GLN A 136 4.27 -16.46 -7.84
CA GLN A 136 3.50 -16.91 -6.69
C GLN A 136 3.60 -15.93 -5.51
N ALA A 137 4.79 -15.40 -5.23
CA ALA A 137 5.02 -14.40 -4.20
C ALA A 137 4.33 -13.07 -4.54
N LEU A 138 4.36 -12.67 -5.82
CA LEU A 138 3.64 -11.47 -6.28
C LEU A 138 2.13 -11.63 -6.13
N ARG A 139 1.58 -12.79 -6.50
CA ARG A 139 0.16 -13.11 -6.26
C ARG A 139 -0.18 -13.07 -4.78
N HIS A 140 0.70 -13.59 -3.92
CA HIS A 140 0.49 -13.58 -2.48
C HIS A 140 0.50 -12.16 -1.90
N LEU A 141 1.39 -11.27 -2.36
CA LEU A 141 1.34 -9.85 -1.99
C LEU A 141 -0.01 -9.21 -2.38
N ALA A 142 -0.48 -9.47 -3.60
CA ALA A 142 -1.79 -9.00 -4.05
C ALA A 142 -2.95 -9.55 -3.20
N MET A 143 -2.88 -10.81 -2.74
CA MET A 143 -3.86 -11.36 -1.79
C MET A 143 -3.85 -10.62 -0.46
N VAL A 144 -2.66 -10.33 0.11
CA VAL A 144 -2.58 -9.58 1.38
C VAL A 144 -3.18 -8.18 1.23
N LEU A 145 -2.95 -7.50 0.10
CA LEU A 145 -3.58 -6.21 -0.20
C LEU A 145 -5.11 -6.31 -0.25
N ILE A 146 -5.67 -7.32 -0.93
CA ILE A 146 -7.12 -7.54 -1.01
C ILE A 146 -7.71 -7.83 0.38
N VAL A 147 -7.07 -8.69 1.17
CA VAL A 147 -7.52 -9.00 2.54
C VAL A 147 -7.47 -7.75 3.42
N ALA A 148 -6.40 -6.96 3.32
CA ALA A 148 -6.29 -5.71 4.04
C ALA A 148 -7.38 -4.70 3.64
N ALA A 149 -7.71 -4.60 2.34
CA ALA A 149 -8.81 -3.77 1.87
C ALA A 149 -10.15 -4.23 2.42
N ILE A 150 -10.45 -5.53 2.37
CA ILE A 150 -11.68 -6.12 2.94
C ILE A 150 -11.79 -5.81 4.44
N ALA A 151 -10.70 -6.02 5.19
CA ALA A 151 -10.65 -5.69 6.61
C ALA A 151 -10.86 -4.19 6.88
N TYR A 152 -10.53 -3.33 5.92
CA TYR A 152 -10.71 -1.87 6.03
C TYR A 152 -12.15 -1.42 5.72
N ILE A 153 -12.92 -2.17 4.94
CA ILE A 153 -14.28 -1.80 4.48
C ILE A 153 -15.22 -1.35 5.62
N PRO A 154 -15.32 -2.04 6.77
CA PRO A 154 -16.22 -1.62 7.84
C PRO A 154 -15.94 -0.20 8.34
N PHE A 155 -14.65 0.15 8.47
CA PHE A 155 -14.21 1.47 8.89
C PHE A 155 -14.51 2.53 7.81
N ILE A 156 -14.31 2.19 6.54
CA ILE A 156 -14.63 3.06 5.41
C ILE A 156 -16.13 3.39 5.39
N LEU A 157 -16.99 2.37 5.47
CA LEU A 157 -18.45 2.53 5.42
C LEU A 157 -18.95 3.37 6.59
N TRP A 158 -18.38 3.17 7.77
CA TRP A 158 -18.71 3.96 8.94
C TRP A 158 -18.40 5.46 8.72
N GLU A 159 -17.23 5.81 8.19
CA GLU A 159 -16.88 7.21 7.94
C GLU A 159 -17.67 7.85 6.79
N ILE A 160 -18.07 7.07 5.79
CA ILE A 160 -18.97 7.55 4.73
C ILE A 160 -20.31 8.00 5.33
N ARG A 161 -20.81 7.27 6.34
CA ARG A 161 -22.11 7.56 6.98
C ARG A 161 -22.05 8.64 8.06
N PHE A 162 -20.98 8.65 8.86
CA PHE A 162 -20.89 9.44 10.09
C PHE A 162 -19.80 10.52 10.09
N SER A 163 -19.18 10.78 8.93
CA SER A 163 -18.01 11.67 8.73
C SER A 163 -16.69 11.08 9.27
N PRO A 164 -15.53 11.56 8.77
CA PRO A 164 -14.23 10.99 9.14
C PRO A 164 -13.83 11.40 10.57
N GLN A 165 -14.15 10.51 11.52
CA GLN A 165 -13.90 10.72 12.94
C GLN A 165 -13.11 9.58 13.58
N ILE A 166 -12.86 8.46 12.89
CA ILE A 166 -12.27 7.26 13.50
C ILE A 166 -10.89 7.59 14.05
N HIS A 167 -10.03 8.20 13.23
CA HIS A 167 -8.70 8.62 13.68
C HIS A 167 -8.77 9.52 14.92
N LYS A 168 -9.70 10.47 14.96
CA LYS A 168 -9.86 11.40 16.09
C LYS A 168 -10.32 10.65 17.35
N ARG A 169 -11.25 9.71 17.23
CA ARG A 169 -11.75 8.92 18.37
C ARG A 169 -10.68 7.97 18.92
N THR A 170 -9.88 7.36 18.04
CA THR A 170 -8.82 6.44 18.44
C THR A 170 -7.59 7.20 18.96
N TYR A 171 -7.00 8.07 18.15
CA TYR A 171 -5.70 8.70 18.47
C TYR A 171 -5.82 10.11 19.04
N GLY A 172 -7.02 10.69 19.12
CA GLY A 172 -7.26 11.98 19.76
C GLY A 172 -6.98 13.21 18.90
N TYR A 173 -6.68 13.04 17.60
CA TYR A 173 -6.42 14.17 16.69
C TYR A 173 -6.91 13.88 15.26
N VAL A 174 -7.08 14.94 14.47
CA VAL A 174 -7.48 14.86 13.05
C VAL A 174 -6.26 14.87 12.14
N THR A 175 -6.32 14.14 11.02
CA THR A 175 -5.20 14.04 10.07
C THR A 175 -5.26 15.04 8.92
N TYR A 176 -6.42 15.68 8.72
CA TYR A 176 -6.67 16.61 7.63
C TYR A 176 -6.42 18.05 8.07
N ASP A 177 -5.96 18.86 7.11
CA ASP A 177 -5.65 20.27 7.30
C ASP A 177 -6.80 21.16 6.78
N HIS A 178 -6.98 22.36 7.33
CA HIS A 178 -7.90 23.41 6.85
C HIS A 178 -9.40 23.06 6.85
N GLY A 179 -10.02 23.02 8.04
CA GLY A 179 -11.49 23.13 8.20
C GLY A 179 -12.35 21.98 7.64
N GLY A 180 -11.74 20.93 7.06
CA GLY A 180 -12.45 19.75 6.56
C GLY A 180 -13.26 19.95 5.27
N THR A 181 -13.15 21.11 4.62
CA THR A 181 -13.84 21.38 3.33
C THR A 181 -13.40 20.40 2.24
N ALA A 182 -12.12 20.04 2.22
CA ALA A 182 -11.56 19.03 1.31
C ALA A 182 -12.13 17.61 1.50
N LEU A 183 -12.83 17.35 2.62
CA LEU A 183 -13.45 16.06 2.94
C LEU A 183 -14.85 15.92 2.35
N ARG A 184 -15.53 17.03 2.04
CA ARG A 184 -16.85 16.98 1.41
C ARG A 184 -16.69 17.07 -0.11
N ARG A 185 -17.05 15.99 -0.81
CA ARG A 185 -17.07 15.93 -2.28
C ARG A 185 -18.27 15.14 -2.77
N LEU A 186 -18.81 15.55 -3.92
CA LEU A 186 -19.96 14.89 -4.58
C LEU A 186 -21.17 14.70 -3.64
N GLY A 187 -21.42 15.66 -2.73
CA GLY A 187 -22.56 15.60 -1.80
C GLY A 187 -22.39 14.69 -0.58
N GLY A 188 -21.17 14.33 -0.18
CA GLY A 188 -20.94 13.44 0.98
C GLY A 188 -19.49 13.40 1.44
N TYR A 189 -19.21 12.56 2.44
CA TYR A 189 -17.92 12.51 3.12
C TYR A 189 -16.92 11.58 2.43
N ARG A 190 -15.69 12.05 2.32
CA ARG A 190 -14.54 11.27 1.88
C ARG A 190 -13.91 10.57 3.09
N PRO A 191 -13.89 9.23 3.12
CA PRO A 191 -13.28 8.50 4.22
C PRO A 191 -11.75 8.71 4.21
N LEU A 192 -11.18 8.71 5.40
CA LEU A 192 -9.75 8.79 5.69
C LEU A 192 -9.29 7.56 6.48
N VAL A 193 -10.15 7.13 7.41
CA VAL A 193 -9.95 6.12 8.44
C VAL A 193 -8.72 6.45 9.27
N PHE A 194 -7.53 5.92 8.97
CA PHE A 194 -6.27 6.31 9.65
C PHE A 194 -5.25 6.97 8.74
N LEU A 195 -5.56 7.17 7.46
CA LEU A 195 -4.66 7.77 6.49
C LEU A 195 -4.71 9.31 6.54
N ARG A 196 -3.65 9.96 6.02
CA ARG A 196 -3.53 11.42 6.01
C ARG A 196 -4.66 12.11 5.25
N HIS A 197 -4.91 11.63 4.04
CA HIS A 197 -5.88 12.22 3.13
C HIS A 197 -6.61 11.14 2.34
N GLY A 198 -7.87 11.37 1.99
CA GLY A 198 -8.73 10.36 1.35
C GLY A 198 -8.28 10.00 -0.07
N LEU A 199 -7.26 10.69 -0.59
CA LEU A 199 -6.57 10.30 -1.82
C LEU A 199 -5.69 9.08 -1.62
N MET A 200 -5.02 8.93 -0.48
CA MET A 200 -4.26 7.70 -0.18
C MET A 200 -5.21 6.51 -0.14
N LEU A 201 -6.33 6.67 0.59
CA LEU A 201 -7.35 5.63 0.71
C LEU A 201 -7.97 5.29 -0.65
N GLY A 202 -8.36 6.30 -1.42
CA GLY A 202 -8.98 6.09 -2.72
C GLY A 202 -8.07 5.38 -3.73
N VAL A 203 -6.77 5.74 -3.76
CA VAL A 203 -5.79 5.05 -4.62
C VAL A 203 -5.57 3.62 -4.12
N PHE A 204 -5.45 3.40 -2.82
CA PHE A 204 -5.35 2.06 -2.24
C PHE A 204 -6.56 1.18 -2.63
N MET A 205 -7.78 1.67 -2.40
CA MET A 205 -9.00 0.95 -2.78
C MET A 205 -9.07 0.69 -4.29
N ALA A 206 -8.70 1.65 -5.13
CA ALA A 206 -8.65 1.47 -6.58
C ALA A 206 -7.66 0.36 -7.00
N ILE A 207 -6.45 0.35 -6.45
CA ILE A 207 -5.44 -0.70 -6.73
C ILE A 207 -5.96 -2.07 -6.30
N THR A 208 -6.50 -2.18 -5.08
CA THR A 208 -7.02 -3.47 -4.58
C THR A 208 -8.26 -3.95 -5.35
N ALA A 209 -9.13 -3.04 -5.79
CA ALA A 209 -10.27 -3.36 -6.66
C ALA A 209 -9.81 -3.87 -8.03
N LEU A 210 -8.79 -3.23 -8.65
CA LEU A 210 -8.18 -3.72 -9.89
C LEU A 210 -7.58 -5.12 -9.73
N LEU A 211 -6.84 -5.35 -8.64
CA LEU A 211 -6.25 -6.66 -8.34
C LEU A 211 -7.33 -7.73 -8.13
N ALA A 212 -8.40 -7.41 -7.39
CA ALA A 212 -9.52 -8.31 -7.16
C ALA A 212 -10.27 -8.64 -8.47
N MET A 213 -10.55 -7.63 -9.30
CA MET A 213 -11.18 -7.84 -10.62
C MET A 213 -10.29 -8.71 -11.52
N TRP A 214 -8.98 -8.52 -11.50
CA TRP A 214 -8.04 -9.35 -12.24
C TRP A 214 -8.02 -10.80 -11.76
N PHE A 215 -8.03 -11.02 -10.44
CA PHE A 215 -8.05 -12.36 -9.84
C PHE A 215 -9.33 -13.12 -10.14
N TRP A 216 -10.48 -12.43 -10.08
CA TRP A 216 -11.76 -12.99 -10.46
C TRP A 216 -11.77 -13.36 -11.94
N ARG A 217 -11.31 -12.46 -12.81
CA ARG A 217 -11.29 -12.67 -14.26
C ARG A 217 -10.39 -13.80 -14.71
N THR A 218 -9.22 -13.95 -14.09
CA THR A 218 -8.27 -15.02 -14.40
C THR A 218 -8.62 -16.36 -13.76
N ARG A 219 -9.70 -16.43 -12.96
CA ARG A 219 -10.07 -17.57 -12.11
C ARG A 219 -8.89 -18.05 -11.25
N THR A 220 -8.00 -17.13 -10.88
CA THR A 220 -6.86 -17.44 -10.00
C THR A 220 -7.36 -17.84 -8.61
N ILE A 221 -8.47 -17.22 -8.18
CA ILE A 221 -9.17 -17.52 -6.93
C ILE A 221 -10.66 -17.58 -7.24
N GLU A 222 -11.26 -18.75 -7.05
CA GLU A 222 -12.71 -18.92 -7.20
C GLU A 222 -13.45 -18.76 -5.86
N LYS A 223 -12.79 -19.17 -4.77
CA LYS A 223 -13.31 -19.13 -3.40
C LYS A 223 -12.28 -18.51 -2.48
N LEU A 224 -12.69 -17.50 -1.72
CA LEU A 224 -11.86 -16.89 -0.70
C LEU A 224 -12.16 -17.58 0.66
N PRO A 225 -11.21 -18.35 1.21
CA PRO A 225 -11.37 -18.96 2.52
C PRO A 225 -11.45 -17.90 3.62
N LEU A 226 -12.47 -17.98 4.48
CA LEU A 226 -12.75 -16.97 5.50
C LEU A 226 -11.80 -17.05 6.71
N MET A 227 -11.21 -18.22 6.94
CA MET A 227 -10.32 -18.47 8.09
C MET A 227 -8.83 -18.37 7.69
N PRO A 228 -7.92 -17.92 8.57
CA PRO A 228 -6.48 -17.95 8.33
C PRO A 228 -5.96 -19.39 8.12
N PRO A 229 -4.86 -19.59 7.37
CA PRO A 229 -4.30 -20.93 7.11
C PRO A 229 -4.07 -21.77 8.38
N GLY A 230 -3.59 -21.16 9.47
CA GLY A 230 -3.31 -21.88 10.72
C GLY A 230 -4.54 -22.27 11.55
N MET A 231 -5.72 -21.72 11.24
CA MET A 231 -6.99 -22.04 11.91
C MET A 231 -7.88 -22.96 11.06
N ARG A 232 -7.45 -23.31 9.84
CA ARG A 232 -8.14 -24.27 9.00
C ARG A 232 -7.84 -25.68 9.52
N GLY A 233 -8.86 -26.54 9.57
CA GLY A 233 -8.64 -27.98 9.72
C GLY A 233 -7.73 -28.49 8.58
N LYS A 234 -7.18 -29.71 8.69
CA LYS A 234 -6.40 -30.29 7.60
C LYS A 234 -7.25 -31.33 6.86
N GLU A 235 -7.35 -31.21 5.55
CA GLU A 235 -8.02 -32.17 4.68
C GLU A 235 -7.00 -33.07 4.00
N ALA A 236 -7.27 -34.38 4.00
CA ALA A 236 -6.43 -35.37 3.36
C ALA A 236 -6.80 -35.48 1.87
N VAL A 237 -6.03 -34.83 1.00
CA VAL A 237 -6.22 -34.91 -0.45
C VAL A 237 -5.36 -36.03 -1.03
N LEU A 238 -5.95 -36.84 -1.90
CA LEU A 238 -5.23 -37.90 -2.61
C LEU A 238 -4.13 -37.28 -3.46
N ARG A 239 -2.91 -37.80 -3.30
CA ARG A 239 -1.76 -37.35 -4.07
C ARG A 239 -1.99 -37.72 -5.54
N LYS A 240 -1.66 -36.82 -6.47
CA LYS A 240 -1.84 -37.03 -7.93
C LYS A 240 -1.21 -38.33 -8.45
N ASP A 241 -0.20 -38.84 -7.75
CA ASP A 241 0.57 -40.04 -8.07
C ASP A 241 -0.16 -41.34 -7.66
N GLY A 242 -1.38 -41.27 -7.13
CA GLY A 242 -2.16 -42.41 -6.63
C GLY A 242 -1.62 -43.06 -5.34
N LYS A 243 -0.37 -42.77 -4.96
CA LYS A 243 0.29 -43.26 -3.75
C LYS A 243 0.18 -42.25 -2.61
N GLY A 244 -0.74 -42.52 -1.68
CA GLY A 244 -0.87 -41.82 -0.40
C GLY A 244 -1.75 -40.57 -0.40
N LYS A 245 -2.07 -40.09 0.81
CA LYS A 245 -2.84 -38.86 1.04
C LYS A 245 -1.89 -37.77 1.51
N ARG A 246 -1.99 -36.56 0.94
CA ARG A 246 -1.28 -35.37 1.39
C ARG A 246 -2.27 -34.51 2.18
N MET A 247 -1.93 -34.21 3.43
CA MET A 247 -2.71 -33.23 4.19
C MET A 247 -2.46 -31.83 3.61
N ILE A 248 -3.54 -31.17 3.19
CA ILE A 248 -3.55 -29.75 2.86
C ILE A 248 -4.45 -29.03 3.87
N ASP A 249 -4.26 -27.73 4.03
CA ASP A 249 -5.18 -26.93 4.85
C ASP A 249 -6.57 -26.97 4.17
N ALA A 250 -7.57 -27.45 4.91
CA ALA A 250 -8.96 -27.49 4.49
C ALA A 250 -9.42 -26.09 4.11
N LEU A 251 -10.22 -25.96 3.05
CA LEU A 251 -10.62 -24.64 2.58
C LEU A 251 -11.51 -23.89 3.60
N GLY A 252 -12.20 -24.63 4.48
CA GLY A 252 -13.13 -24.06 5.46
C GLY A 252 -14.34 -23.37 4.81
N PRO A 253 -15.13 -22.58 5.56
CA PRO A 253 -16.15 -21.73 4.96
C PRO A 253 -15.47 -20.71 4.04
N ALA A 254 -15.91 -20.67 2.78
CA ALA A 254 -15.31 -19.83 1.76
C ALA A 254 -16.39 -19.06 0.99
N VAL A 255 -16.13 -17.79 0.74
CA VAL A 255 -17.04 -16.92 0.01
C VAL A 255 -16.68 -16.97 -1.47
N VAL A 256 -17.70 -17.01 -2.33
CA VAL A 256 -17.49 -16.89 -3.78
C VAL A 256 -16.77 -15.58 -4.06
N PHE A 257 -15.74 -15.58 -4.90
CA PHE A 257 -14.85 -14.41 -5.01
C PHE A 257 -15.44 -13.22 -5.80
N TRP A 258 -16.42 -13.45 -6.68
CA TRP A 258 -16.98 -12.39 -7.53
C TRP A 258 -17.65 -11.24 -6.75
N PRO A 259 -18.51 -11.47 -5.73
CA PRO A 259 -19.13 -10.38 -4.98
C PRO A 259 -18.09 -9.56 -4.21
N VAL A 260 -16.98 -10.18 -3.81
CA VAL A 260 -15.85 -9.49 -3.16
C VAL A 260 -15.19 -8.53 -4.15
N ALA A 261 -14.92 -8.98 -5.37
CA ALA A 261 -14.31 -8.13 -6.40
C ALA A 261 -15.19 -6.93 -6.77
N PHE A 262 -16.48 -7.16 -7.02
CA PHE A 262 -17.43 -6.07 -7.30
C PHE A 262 -17.67 -5.16 -6.09
N GLY A 263 -17.73 -5.74 -4.89
CA GLY A 263 -17.82 -4.97 -3.64
C GLY A 263 -16.65 -4.01 -3.48
N LEU A 264 -15.41 -4.45 -3.74
CA LEU A 264 -14.23 -3.58 -3.69
C LEU A 264 -14.27 -2.47 -4.72
N VAL A 265 -14.76 -2.72 -5.94
CA VAL A 265 -15.01 -1.68 -6.95
C VAL A 265 -16.03 -0.66 -6.46
N MET A 266 -17.14 -1.12 -5.89
CA MET A 266 -18.17 -0.23 -5.32
C MET A 266 -17.60 0.63 -4.20
N ILE A 267 -16.86 0.05 -3.26
CA ILE A 267 -16.24 0.82 -2.17
C ILE A 267 -15.21 1.83 -2.70
N ALA A 268 -14.42 1.46 -3.71
CA ALA A 268 -13.46 2.39 -4.33
C ALA A 268 -14.16 3.61 -4.94
N VAL A 269 -15.32 3.43 -5.58
CA VAL A 269 -16.16 4.53 -6.09
C VAL A 269 -16.79 5.32 -4.94
N LEU A 270 -17.31 4.66 -3.91
CA LEU A 270 -17.90 5.32 -2.74
C LEU A 270 -16.89 6.14 -1.93
N CYS A 271 -15.59 5.84 -2.02
CA CYS A 271 -14.53 6.66 -1.45
C CYS A 271 -14.42 8.05 -2.09
N ARG A 272 -15.12 8.33 -3.20
CA ARG A 272 -15.25 9.69 -3.81
C ARG A 272 -13.90 10.36 -4.12
N ALA A 273 -12.91 9.54 -4.47
CA ALA A 273 -11.56 9.97 -4.78
C ALA A 273 -11.36 10.06 -6.29
N LEU A 274 -11.43 11.28 -6.86
CA LEU A 274 -11.34 11.50 -8.32
C LEU A 274 -10.16 10.74 -8.96
N ASN A 275 -8.92 10.96 -8.50
CA ASN A 275 -7.76 10.29 -9.08
C ASN A 275 -7.80 8.77 -8.88
N GLY A 276 -8.39 8.29 -7.77
CA GLY A 276 -8.59 6.86 -7.54
C GLY A 276 -9.57 6.25 -8.54
N MET A 277 -10.68 6.93 -8.82
CA MET A 277 -11.64 6.50 -9.84
C MET A 277 -11.06 6.53 -11.25
N LEU A 278 -10.29 7.59 -11.57
CA LEU A 278 -9.60 7.67 -12.85
C LEU A 278 -8.61 6.52 -13.01
N LEU A 279 -7.78 6.26 -12.00
CA LEU A 279 -6.85 5.12 -12.01
C LEU A 279 -7.58 3.78 -12.16
N LEU A 280 -8.72 3.60 -11.48
CA LEU A 280 -9.54 2.41 -11.60
C LEU A 280 -10.10 2.26 -13.03
N ALA A 281 -10.65 3.33 -13.61
CA ALA A 281 -11.19 3.32 -14.96
C ALA A 281 -10.11 3.04 -16.00
N PHE A 282 -8.99 3.77 -15.96
CA PHE A 282 -7.84 3.53 -16.84
C PHE A 282 -7.29 2.11 -16.68
N GLY A 283 -7.16 1.62 -15.45
CA GLY A 283 -6.71 0.26 -15.18
C GLY A 283 -7.63 -0.79 -15.82
N LEU A 284 -8.95 -0.64 -15.69
CA LEU A 284 -9.92 -1.54 -16.31
C LEU A 284 -9.85 -1.50 -17.84
N VAL A 285 -9.68 -0.31 -18.44
CA VAL A 285 -9.49 -0.14 -19.89
C VAL A 285 -8.21 -0.82 -20.36
N VAL A 286 -7.09 -0.63 -19.66
CA VAL A 286 -5.82 -1.29 -20.00
C VAL A 286 -5.95 -2.81 -19.89
N LEU A 287 -6.59 -3.32 -18.83
CA LEU A 287 -6.84 -4.76 -18.67
C LEU A 287 -7.72 -5.32 -19.79
N TRP A 288 -8.73 -4.57 -20.22
CA TRP A 288 -9.57 -4.92 -21.37
C TRP A 288 -8.75 -4.93 -22.66
N ALA A 289 -7.97 -3.89 -22.93
CA ALA A 289 -7.12 -3.78 -24.12
C ALA A 289 -6.06 -4.90 -24.18
N LEU A 290 -5.41 -5.24 -23.06
CA LEU A 290 -4.45 -6.34 -22.99
C LEU A 290 -5.07 -7.68 -23.37
N LYS A 291 -6.34 -7.92 -23.01
CA LYS A 291 -7.05 -9.14 -23.41
C LYS A 291 -7.31 -9.19 -24.92
N HIS A 292 -7.79 -8.09 -25.49
CA HIS A 292 -8.23 -8.07 -26.88
C HIS A 292 -7.06 -8.00 -27.85
N LEU A 293 -6.04 -7.23 -27.51
CA LEU A 293 -4.88 -7.01 -28.37
C LEU A 293 -3.81 -8.09 -28.20
N LYS A 294 -3.76 -8.79 -27.04
CA LYS A 294 -2.71 -9.77 -26.69
C LYS A 294 -1.27 -9.24 -26.85
N THR A 295 -1.09 -7.92 -26.91
CA THR A 295 0.21 -7.25 -26.98
C THR A 295 0.55 -6.59 -25.65
N ARG A 296 1.84 -6.31 -25.40
CA ARG A 296 2.30 -5.56 -24.22
C ARG A 296 2.20 -4.04 -24.38
N VAL A 297 1.84 -3.56 -25.58
CA VAL A 297 1.81 -2.15 -25.95
C VAL A 297 0.94 -1.30 -25.01
N PRO A 298 -0.30 -1.70 -24.64
CA PRO A 298 -1.12 -0.91 -23.73
C PRO A 298 -0.46 -0.69 -22.36
N LEU A 299 0.30 -1.68 -21.88
CA LEU A 299 0.98 -1.61 -20.59
C LEU A 299 2.22 -0.70 -20.64
N VAL A 300 2.97 -0.74 -21.75
CA VAL A 300 4.12 0.15 -21.98
C VAL A 300 3.66 1.61 -22.09
N LEU A 301 2.61 1.87 -22.87
CA LEU A 301 2.04 3.21 -22.99
C LEU A 301 1.58 3.73 -21.63
N PHE A 302 0.90 2.91 -20.84
CA PHE A 302 0.48 3.27 -19.48
C PHE A 302 1.67 3.58 -18.56
N ALA A 303 2.76 2.81 -18.64
CA ALA A 303 3.97 3.03 -17.84
C ALA A 303 4.71 4.32 -18.21
N ILE A 304 4.56 4.84 -19.44
CA ILE A 304 5.18 6.08 -19.90
C ILE A 304 4.44 7.32 -19.36
N ILE A 305 3.13 7.21 -19.06
CA ILE A 305 2.30 8.36 -18.64
C ILE A 305 2.92 9.18 -17.49
N PRO A 306 3.40 8.58 -16.37
CA PRO A 306 3.99 9.36 -15.29
C PRO A 306 5.26 10.11 -15.70
N PHE A 307 6.10 9.52 -16.55
CA PHE A 307 7.32 10.14 -17.05
C PHE A 307 7.01 11.28 -18.03
N ALA A 308 6.05 11.07 -18.94
CA ALA A 308 5.58 12.10 -19.84
C ALA A 308 4.97 13.28 -19.08
N PHE A 309 4.14 13.00 -18.06
CA PHE A 309 3.57 14.03 -17.18
C PHE A 309 4.67 14.78 -16.41
N GLY A 310 5.67 14.07 -15.89
CA GLY A 310 6.84 14.66 -15.24
C GLY A 310 7.60 15.61 -16.17
N GLY A 311 7.91 15.17 -17.39
CA GLY A 311 8.58 15.99 -18.40
C GLY A 311 7.79 17.23 -18.80
N LEU A 312 6.48 17.07 -19.05
CA LEU A 312 5.59 18.18 -19.36
C LEU A 312 5.53 19.22 -18.23
N ARG A 313 5.50 18.76 -16.97
CA ARG A 313 5.49 19.65 -15.81
C ARG A 313 6.82 20.37 -15.61
N MET A 314 7.95 19.72 -15.89
CA MET A 314 9.28 20.35 -15.85
C MET A 314 9.49 21.36 -16.98
N SER A 315 8.81 21.20 -18.11
CA SER A 315 8.90 22.12 -19.25
C SER A 315 8.09 23.43 -19.09
N GLU A 316 7.44 23.64 -17.94
CA GLU A 316 6.51 24.75 -17.64
C GLU A 316 5.33 24.95 -18.61
N SER A 317 5.25 24.20 -19.71
CA SER A 317 4.20 24.24 -20.72
C SER A 317 2.80 23.90 -20.18
N VAL A 318 2.74 23.21 -19.04
CA VAL A 318 1.51 22.87 -18.31
C VAL A 318 1.58 23.40 -16.88
N THR A 319 1.63 24.73 -16.73
CA THR A 319 1.33 25.40 -15.47
C THR A 319 -0.14 25.82 -15.45
N GLY A 320 -0.84 25.68 -14.31
CA GLY A 320 -2.25 26.07 -14.18
C GLY A 320 -2.53 27.55 -14.48
N PHE A 321 -1.46 28.37 -14.56
CA PHE A 321 -1.47 29.76 -14.96
C PHE A 321 -1.72 29.96 -16.47
N VAL A 322 -1.21 29.07 -17.33
CA VAL A 322 -1.37 29.17 -18.79
C VAL A 322 -2.79 28.77 -19.24
N MET A 323 -3.47 27.91 -18.47
CA MET A 323 -4.87 27.55 -18.77
C MET A 323 -5.87 28.64 -18.38
N THR A 324 -5.54 29.51 -17.41
CA THR A 324 -6.40 30.63 -17.00
C THR A 324 -6.20 31.89 -17.84
N SER A 325 -5.01 32.12 -18.39
CA SER A 325 -4.76 33.22 -19.33
C SER A 325 -5.36 32.97 -20.72
N ARG A 326 -5.53 31.71 -21.14
CA ARG A 326 -6.20 31.38 -22.41
C ARG A 326 -7.73 31.45 -22.37
N SER A 327 -8.35 31.33 -21.19
CA SER A 327 -9.82 31.46 -21.05
C SER A 327 -10.30 32.90 -20.91
N SER A 328 -9.39 33.88 -20.86
CA SER A 328 -9.71 35.32 -20.77
C SER A 328 -9.48 36.08 -22.09
N MET A 329 -9.19 35.36 -23.17
CA MET A 329 -9.02 35.92 -24.53
C MET A 329 -10.03 35.37 -25.56
N CYS A 330 -11.20 34.88 -25.11
CA CYS A 330 -12.35 34.63 -25.98
C CYS A 330 -13.58 35.39 -25.47
#